data_AF-A0A4Y8RCX4-F1
#
_entry.id   AF-A0A4Y8RCX4-F1
#
_cell.length_a   1.000
_cell.length_b   1.000
_cell.length_c   1.000
_cell.angle_alpha   90.00
_cell.angle_beta   90.00
_cell.angle_gamma   90.00
#
_symmetry.space_group_name_H-M   'P 1'
#
loop_
_entity.id
_entity.type
_entity.pdbx_description
1 polymer ?
#
loop_
_entity_poly.entity_id
_entity_poly.type
_entity_poly.pdbx_seq_one_letter_code
_entity_poly.pdbx_strand_id
1 'polypeptide(L)'
;MNKKDEISGTDGASPLVFLKHWARTNPASAAIVFGGIACFAAVALVSAFGIDFQSNIAPVFYILGVGLFLAIATQIINSKIIMSVICWFFTILLILWVLSYIALRGAPLSTTARQQLSCVVYFWLDCKETVDSQTVSNVQSSETPNNASTFPAPSDTLPSPPKAVRPSEYTVSMQFAGTLTRDSIRELMRKLKEQGWNVEGVAGGGERTAKAAGLSEIRYSGDPLPAEILAKAVQSSNLAKNEIKAVRVSSVPEKTLEIWISR
;
A
#
# COMPACT_ATOMS: atom_id res chain seq x y z
N MET A 1 -57.17 -11.36 39.55
CA MET A 1 -57.43 -12.70 38.97
C MET A 1 -56.11 -13.23 38.43
N ASN A 2 -55.45 -14.09 39.21
CA ASN A 2 -54.19 -14.73 38.86
C ASN A 2 -54.50 -16.01 38.09
N LYS A 3 -54.22 -16.02 36.78
CA LYS A 3 -54.26 -17.24 35.98
C LYS A 3 -52.94 -17.98 36.22
N LYS A 4 -52.96 -18.94 37.13
CA LYS A 4 -51.90 -19.96 37.25
C LYS A 4 -52.01 -20.82 36.00
N ASP A 5 -51.17 -20.58 35.02
CA ASP A 5 -50.94 -21.51 33.92
C ASP A 5 -50.06 -22.64 34.48
N GLU A 6 -50.73 -23.69 34.94
CA GLU A 6 -50.14 -24.94 35.38
C GLU A 6 -49.60 -25.66 34.13
N ILE A 7 -48.30 -25.51 33.86
CA ILE A 7 -47.60 -26.24 32.79
C ILE A 7 -47.39 -27.68 33.30
N SER A 8 -48.45 -28.47 33.22
CA SER A 8 -48.43 -29.93 33.33
C SER A 8 -48.17 -30.52 31.95
N GLY A 9 -47.09 -31.30 31.80
CA GLY A 9 -46.88 -32.16 30.64
C GLY A 9 -45.48 -32.06 30.04
N THR A 10 -44.51 -32.70 30.69
CA THR A 10 -43.19 -33.04 30.14
C THR A 10 -43.31 -34.19 29.12
N ASP A 11 -44.09 -34.00 28.07
CA ASP A 11 -44.11 -34.93 26.93
C ASP A 11 -43.16 -34.40 25.87
N GLY A 12 -41.92 -34.90 25.91
CA GLY A 12 -41.01 -34.93 24.75
C GLY A 12 -40.80 -33.62 24.00
N ALA A 13 -40.84 -32.47 24.68
CA ALA A 13 -40.60 -31.19 24.02
C ALA A 13 -39.19 -31.22 23.43
N SER A 14 -39.12 -31.32 22.10
CA SER A 14 -37.86 -31.36 21.38
C SER A 14 -36.97 -30.20 21.85
N PRO A 15 -35.68 -30.44 22.14
CA PRO A 15 -34.81 -29.45 22.76
C PRO A 15 -34.74 -28.12 21.97
N LEU A 16 -35.02 -28.16 20.67
CA LEU A 16 -35.17 -26.98 19.81
C LEU A 16 -36.38 -26.10 20.17
N VAL A 17 -37.51 -26.70 20.55
CA VAL A 17 -38.71 -25.97 20.97
C VAL A 17 -38.46 -25.26 22.30
N PHE A 18 -37.78 -25.92 23.24
CA PHE A 18 -37.33 -25.28 24.48
C PHE A 18 -36.39 -24.10 24.21
N LEU A 19 -35.34 -24.32 23.39
CA LEU A 19 -34.38 -23.25 23.07
C LEU A 19 -35.05 -22.05 22.39
N LYS A 20 -35.98 -22.31 21.45
CA LYS A 20 -36.74 -21.26 20.77
C LYS A 20 -37.63 -20.49 21.73
N HIS A 21 -38.30 -21.18 22.64
CA HIS A 21 -39.15 -20.53 23.64
C HIS A 21 -38.32 -19.70 24.62
N TRP A 22 -37.25 -20.28 25.18
CA TRP A 22 -36.33 -19.60 26.08
C TRP A 22 -35.71 -18.35 25.44
N ALA A 23 -35.27 -18.45 24.18
CA ALA A 23 -34.67 -17.33 23.45
C ALA A 23 -35.65 -16.18 23.21
N ARG A 24 -36.93 -16.49 23.05
CA ARG A 24 -38.00 -15.49 22.89
C ARG A 24 -38.32 -14.78 24.19
N THR A 25 -38.28 -15.49 25.31
CA THR A 25 -38.55 -14.95 26.65
C THR A 25 -37.37 -14.14 27.18
N ASN A 26 -36.13 -14.51 26.83
CA ASN A 26 -34.90 -13.88 27.32
C ASN A 26 -33.97 -13.47 26.17
N PRO A 27 -34.32 -12.44 25.36
CA PRO A 27 -33.59 -12.11 24.14
C PRO A 27 -32.14 -11.67 24.40
N ALA A 28 -31.88 -10.98 25.52
CA ALA A 28 -30.53 -10.54 25.88
C ALA A 28 -29.61 -11.73 26.23
N SER A 29 -30.08 -12.66 27.07
CA SER A 29 -29.33 -13.87 27.43
C SER A 29 -29.11 -14.78 26.23
N ALA A 30 -30.11 -14.90 25.36
CA ALA A 30 -30.02 -15.69 24.15
C ALA A 30 -28.98 -15.13 23.17
N ALA A 31 -28.93 -13.81 22.98
CA ALA A 31 -27.94 -13.16 22.14
C ALA A 31 -26.50 -13.46 22.61
N ILE A 32 -26.26 -13.43 23.93
CA ILE A 32 -24.95 -13.74 24.51
C ILE A 32 -24.57 -15.21 24.26
N VAL A 33 -25.49 -16.14 24.52
CA VAL A 33 -25.23 -17.58 24.36
C VAL A 33 -25.00 -17.94 22.89
N PHE A 34 -25.87 -17.49 21.97
CA PHE A 34 -25.69 -17.76 20.54
C PHE A 34 -24.45 -17.06 19.96
N GLY A 35 -24.12 -15.85 20.42
CA GLY A 35 -22.90 -15.15 20.05
C GLY A 35 -21.64 -15.90 20.50
N GLY A 36 -21.65 -16.45 21.72
CA GLY A 36 -20.58 -17.32 22.22
C GLY A 36 -20.42 -18.58 21.37
N ILE A 37 -21.52 -19.29 21.09
CA ILE A 37 -21.50 -20.49 20.23
C ILE A 37 -20.97 -20.17 18.83
N ALA A 38 -21.40 -19.05 18.23
CA ALA A 38 -20.94 -18.61 16.91
C ALA A 38 -19.42 -18.29 16.91
N CYS A 39 -18.91 -17.65 17.96
CA CYS A 39 -17.47 -17.39 18.10
C CYS A 39 -16.67 -18.70 18.22
N PHE A 40 -17.13 -19.64 19.05
CA PHE A 40 -16.48 -20.96 19.17
C PHE A 40 -16.52 -21.74 17.84
N ALA A 41 -17.63 -21.69 17.11
CA ALA A 41 -17.74 -22.31 15.79
C ALA A 41 -16.79 -21.68 14.77
N ALA A 42 -16.62 -20.35 14.79
CA ALA A 42 -15.67 -19.65 13.93
C ALA A 42 -14.21 -20.05 14.24
N VAL A 43 -13.84 -20.14 15.52
CA VAL A 43 -12.50 -20.61 15.94
C VAL A 43 -12.26 -22.05 15.47
N ALA A 44 -13.24 -22.94 15.61
CA ALA A 44 -13.15 -24.32 15.17
C ALA A 44 -13.04 -24.45 13.64
N LEU A 45 -13.73 -23.58 12.89
CA LEU A 45 -13.58 -23.52 11.43
C LEU A 45 -12.17 -23.06 11.03
N VAL A 46 -11.64 -22.02 11.68
CA VAL A 46 -10.29 -21.51 11.42
C VAL A 46 -9.23 -22.57 11.76
N SER A 47 -9.44 -23.38 12.80
CA SER A 47 -8.51 -24.47 13.13
C SER A 47 -8.55 -25.64 12.15
N ALA A 48 -9.69 -25.90 11.52
CA ALA A 48 -9.81 -26.90 10.46
C ALA A 48 -8.99 -26.55 9.20
N PHE A 49 -8.60 -25.28 9.00
CA PHE A 49 -7.75 -24.84 7.89
C PHE A 49 -6.23 -25.03 8.15
N GLY A 50 -5.84 -25.70 9.23
CA GLY A 50 -4.43 -26.07 9.46
C GLY A 50 -3.52 -24.89 9.85
N ILE A 51 -4.10 -23.81 10.39
CA ILE A 51 -3.33 -22.70 10.94
C ILE A 51 -2.73 -23.14 12.28
N ASP A 52 -1.41 -23.16 12.37
CA ASP A 52 -0.67 -23.66 13.54
C ASP A 52 -0.76 -22.66 14.72
N PHE A 53 -1.58 -22.99 15.73
CA PHE A 53 -1.86 -22.09 16.87
C PHE A 53 -0.69 -21.97 17.85
N GLN A 54 0.29 -22.86 17.78
CA GLN A 54 1.37 -22.94 18.76
C GLN A 54 2.40 -21.79 18.60
N SER A 55 2.44 -21.12 17.45
CA SER A 55 3.34 -19.99 17.16
C SER A 55 2.66 -18.61 17.21
N ASN A 56 1.33 -18.54 17.31
CA ASN A 56 0.60 -17.30 17.05
C ASN A 56 -0.44 -17.04 18.14
N ILE A 57 0.02 -16.39 19.22
CA ILE A 57 -0.84 -15.82 20.28
C ILE A 57 -1.72 -14.68 19.74
N ALA A 58 -1.28 -14.02 18.66
CA ALA A 58 -1.94 -12.88 18.03
C ALA A 58 -3.41 -13.15 17.57
N PRO A 59 -3.73 -14.25 16.86
CA PRO A 59 -5.10 -14.55 16.44
C PRO A 59 -6.09 -14.78 17.60
N VAL A 60 -5.66 -15.35 18.74
CA VAL A 60 -6.55 -15.52 19.90
C VAL A 60 -6.92 -14.16 20.50
N PHE A 61 -5.94 -13.27 20.69
CA PHE A 61 -6.20 -11.89 21.12
C PHE A 61 -7.03 -11.11 20.10
N TYR A 62 -6.82 -11.36 18.80
CA TYR A 62 -7.62 -10.76 17.75
C TYR A 62 -9.09 -11.18 17.84
N ILE A 63 -9.38 -12.47 18.01
CA ILE A 63 -10.76 -12.98 18.12
C ILE A 63 -11.43 -12.49 19.40
N LEU A 64 -10.71 -12.48 20.54
CA LEU A 64 -11.22 -11.91 21.79
C LEU A 64 -11.48 -10.40 21.68
N GLY A 65 -10.56 -9.66 21.05
CA GLY A 65 -10.69 -8.22 20.81
C GLY A 65 -11.88 -7.88 19.92
N VAL A 66 -12.05 -8.61 18.82
CA VAL A 66 -13.20 -8.44 17.91
C VAL A 66 -14.50 -8.83 18.60
N GLY A 67 -14.53 -9.92 19.38
CA GLY A 67 -15.70 -10.34 20.14
C GLY A 67 -16.13 -9.32 21.18
N LEU A 68 -15.18 -8.78 21.95
CA LEU A 68 -15.44 -7.71 22.93
C LEU A 68 -15.92 -6.43 22.24
N PHE A 69 -15.29 -6.04 21.13
CA PHE A 69 -15.71 -4.88 20.35
C PHE A 69 -17.14 -5.03 19.82
N LEU A 70 -17.50 -6.20 19.28
CA LEU A 70 -18.85 -6.48 18.79
C LEU A 70 -19.89 -6.49 19.92
N ALA A 71 -19.55 -7.02 21.10
CA ALA A 71 -20.43 -7.00 22.26
C ALA A 71 -20.71 -5.56 22.72
N ILE A 72 -19.67 -4.73 22.82
CA ILE A 72 -19.78 -3.30 23.15
C ILE A 72 -20.59 -2.58 22.07
N ALA A 73 -20.30 -2.80 20.78
CA ALA A 73 -21.03 -2.19 19.67
C ALA A 73 -22.53 -2.57 19.70
N THR A 74 -22.84 -3.82 20.01
CA THR A 74 -24.24 -4.29 20.12
C THR A 74 -24.97 -3.61 21.29
N GLN A 75 -24.30 -3.48 22.44
CA GLN A 75 -24.86 -2.81 23.61
C GLN A 75 -25.09 -1.31 23.35
N ILE A 76 -24.16 -0.69 22.61
CA ILE A 76 -24.23 0.69 22.14
C ILE A 76 -25.44 0.90 21.20
N ILE A 77 -25.64 0.00 20.22
CA ILE A 77 -26.74 0.10 19.24
C ILE A 77 -28.11 -0.07 19.90
N ASN A 78 -28.22 -0.89 20.94
CA ASN A 78 -29.51 -1.12 21.62
C ASN A 78 -29.98 0.08 22.47
N SER A 79 -29.09 1.03 22.78
CA SER A 79 -29.46 2.25 23.49
C SER A 79 -29.84 3.36 22.50
N LYS A 80 -31.12 3.74 22.48
CA LYS A 80 -31.63 4.83 21.61
C LYS A 80 -30.88 6.15 21.82
N ILE A 81 -30.45 6.43 23.06
CA ILE A 81 -29.71 7.65 23.39
C ILE A 81 -28.30 7.59 22.77
N ILE A 82 -27.61 6.47 22.94
CA ILE A 82 -26.25 6.32 22.41
C ILE A 82 -26.25 6.32 20.89
N MET A 83 -27.21 5.65 20.25
CA MET A 83 -27.37 5.66 18.80
C MET A 83 -27.63 7.08 18.26
N SER A 84 -28.42 7.90 18.96
CA SER A 84 -28.62 9.31 18.62
C SER A 84 -27.30 10.10 18.72
N VAL A 85 -26.54 9.93 19.82
CA VAL A 85 -25.26 10.63 20.02
C VAL A 85 -24.24 10.25 18.94
N ILE A 86 -24.16 8.96 18.59
CA ILE A 86 -23.25 8.45 17.55
C ILE A 86 -23.64 9.00 16.18
N CYS A 87 -24.94 8.99 15.82
CA CYS A 87 -25.41 9.59 14.58
C CYS A 87 -25.00 11.06 14.48
N TRP A 88 -25.26 11.85 15.53
CA TRP A 88 -24.87 13.27 15.55
C TRP A 88 -23.35 13.46 15.43
N PHE A 89 -22.56 12.63 16.10
CA PHE A 89 -21.10 12.65 16.00
C PHE A 89 -20.63 12.41 14.56
N PHE A 90 -21.13 11.37 13.90
CA PHE A 90 -20.78 11.09 12.49
C PHE A 90 -21.24 12.19 11.54
N THR A 91 -22.44 12.75 11.75
CA THR A 91 -22.93 13.89 10.96
C THR A 91 -22.01 15.11 11.10
N ILE A 92 -21.61 15.45 12.32
CA ILE A 92 -20.69 16.58 12.58
C ILE A 92 -19.32 16.30 11.94
N LEU A 93 -18.78 15.09 12.08
CA LEU A 93 -17.49 14.71 11.50
C LEU A 93 -17.51 14.81 9.96
N LEU A 94 -18.59 14.35 9.33
CA LEU A 94 -18.77 14.46 7.87
C LEU A 94 -18.88 15.91 7.41
N ILE A 95 -19.64 16.75 8.14
CA ILE A 95 -19.73 18.19 7.85
C ILE A 95 -18.35 18.85 7.95
N LEU A 96 -17.59 18.58 9.03
CA LEU A 96 -16.24 19.11 9.21
C LEU A 96 -15.29 18.65 8.09
N TRP A 97 -15.39 17.39 7.66
CA TRP A 97 -14.58 16.86 6.56
C TRP A 97 -14.91 17.56 5.23
N VAL A 98 -16.20 17.76 4.91
CA VAL A 98 -16.63 18.49 3.70
C VAL A 98 -16.16 19.95 3.73
N LEU A 99 -16.30 20.63 4.87
CA LEU A 99 -15.81 22.01 5.03
C LEU A 99 -14.29 22.10 4.85
N SER A 100 -13.55 21.13 5.39
CA SER A 100 -12.09 21.04 5.22
C SER A 100 -11.69 20.82 3.76
N TYR A 101 -12.43 19.96 3.03
CA TYR A 101 -12.22 19.72 1.60
C TYR A 101 -12.49 20.99 0.76
N ILE A 102 -13.58 21.71 1.04
CA ILE A 102 -13.91 22.97 0.36
C ILE A 102 -12.83 24.02 0.65
N ALA A 103 -12.39 24.16 1.90
CA ALA A 103 -11.33 25.09 2.28
C ALA A 103 -10.00 24.78 1.55
N LEU A 104 -9.64 23.50 1.42
CA LEU A 104 -8.43 23.08 0.71
C LEU A 104 -8.44 23.48 -0.78
N ARG A 105 -9.63 23.46 -1.40
CA ARG A 105 -9.84 23.79 -2.82
C ARG A 105 -9.99 25.30 -3.07
N GLY A 106 -10.71 26.01 -2.21
CA GLY A 106 -11.16 27.38 -2.47
C GLY A 106 -10.37 28.49 -1.78
N ALA A 107 -9.73 28.22 -0.63
CA ALA A 107 -9.07 29.27 0.16
C ALA A 107 -7.57 29.40 -0.19
N PRO A 108 -7.04 30.64 -0.28
CA PRO A 108 -5.59 30.87 -0.38
C PRO A 108 -4.93 30.65 0.99
N LEU A 109 -4.72 29.37 1.32
CA LEU A 109 -4.06 28.95 2.55
C LEU A 109 -2.53 28.97 2.37
N SER A 110 -1.81 29.22 3.47
CA SER A 110 -0.36 29.04 3.52
C SER A 110 0.03 27.59 3.23
N THR A 111 1.21 27.36 2.67
CA THR A 111 1.72 26.03 2.29
C THR A 111 1.69 25.04 3.46
N THR A 112 2.08 25.48 4.65
CA THR A 112 2.05 24.68 5.88
C THR A 112 0.64 24.26 6.27
N ALA A 113 -0.33 25.18 6.20
CA ALA A 113 -1.73 24.87 6.52
C ALA A 113 -2.33 23.89 5.49
N ARG A 114 -1.97 24.05 4.21
CA ARG A 114 -2.42 23.16 3.13
C ARG A 114 -1.89 21.74 3.30
N GLN A 115 -0.65 21.58 3.77
CA GLN A 115 -0.05 20.28 4.04
C GLN A 115 -0.74 19.58 5.22
N GLN A 116 -0.99 20.30 6.32
CA GLN A 116 -1.71 19.73 7.47
C GLN A 116 -3.15 19.33 7.12
N LEU A 117 -3.86 20.17 6.34
CA LEU A 117 -5.22 19.87 5.90
C LEU A 117 -5.28 18.71 4.89
N SER A 118 -4.27 18.57 4.02
CA SER A 118 -4.19 17.42 3.10
C SER A 118 -4.14 16.09 3.86
N CYS A 119 -3.39 16.02 4.96
CA CYS A 119 -3.32 14.83 5.79
C CYS A 119 -4.67 14.45 6.43
N VAL A 120 -5.45 15.43 6.86
CA VAL A 120 -6.78 15.18 7.48
C VAL A 120 -7.80 14.77 6.42
N VAL A 121 -7.78 15.39 5.24
CA VAL A 121 -8.75 15.12 4.17
C VAL A 121 -8.48 13.76 3.52
N TYR A 122 -7.21 13.39 3.34
CA TYR A 122 -6.77 12.14 2.73
C TYR A 122 -6.24 11.16 3.78
N PHE A 123 -6.94 11.00 4.92
CA PHE A 123 -6.47 10.16 6.02
C PHE A 123 -6.27 8.67 5.65
N TRP A 124 -6.84 8.24 4.52
CA TRP A 124 -6.67 6.90 3.94
C TRP A 124 -5.40 6.75 3.07
N LEU A 125 -4.70 7.85 2.75
CA LEU A 125 -3.38 7.80 2.12
C LEU A 125 -2.31 8.07 3.18
N ASP A 126 -1.21 7.32 3.13
CA ASP A 126 -0.05 7.62 3.97
C ASP A 126 0.41 9.05 3.71
N CYS A 127 0.31 9.91 4.72
CA CYS A 127 0.72 11.32 4.66
C CYS A 127 2.13 11.52 4.07
N LYS A 128 2.99 10.53 4.24
CA LYS A 128 4.36 10.54 3.73
C LYS A 128 4.41 10.60 2.19
N GLU A 129 3.51 9.94 1.47
CA GLU A 129 3.55 9.91 -0.01
C GLU A 129 3.08 11.23 -0.66
N THR A 130 2.24 12.01 0.00
CA THR A 130 1.66 13.24 -0.59
C THR A 130 2.57 14.46 -0.50
N VAL A 131 3.44 14.52 0.52
CA VAL A 131 4.39 15.61 0.74
C VAL A 131 5.52 15.58 -0.28
N ASP A 132 6.02 14.38 -0.60
CA ASP A 132 7.12 14.20 -1.54
C ASP A 132 6.69 14.54 -2.98
N SER A 133 5.42 14.29 -3.34
CA SER A 133 4.90 14.59 -4.68
C SER A 133 4.79 16.09 -5.00
N GLN A 134 4.57 16.95 -4.00
CA GLN A 134 4.43 18.40 -4.23
C GLN A 134 5.77 19.14 -4.28
N THR A 135 6.77 18.69 -3.51
CA THR A 135 8.11 19.32 -3.48
C THR A 135 8.84 19.19 -4.82
N VAL A 136 8.62 18.09 -5.55
CA VAL A 136 9.31 17.83 -6.83
C VAL A 136 8.71 18.63 -8.01
N SER A 137 7.52 19.21 -7.86
CA SER A 137 6.90 19.99 -8.94
C SER A 137 7.41 21.44 -9.03
N ASN A 138 8.14 21.94 -8.02
CA ASN A 138 8.59 23.33 -7.96
C ASN A 138 10.08 23.56 -8.26
N VAL A 139 10.85 22.50 -8.52
CA VAL A 139 12.29 22.60 -8.86
C VAL A 139 12.55 22.57 -10.37
N GLN A 140 11.52 22.34 -11.19
CA GLN A 140 11.67 22.07 -12.62
C GLN A 140 11.38 23.28 -13.53
N SER A 141 11.91 24.46 -13.18
CA SER A 141 11.84 25.67 -14.03
C SER A 141 13.00 26.63 -13.77
N SER A 142 14.26 26.20 -13.92
CA SER A 142 15.41 27.07 -14.25
C SER A 142 16.68 26.25 -14.41
N GLU A 143 16.93 25.74 -15.62
CA GLU A 143 18.31 25.53 -16.06
C GLU A 143 18.37 25.53 -17.59
N THR A 144 18.95 26.61 -18.12
CA THR A 144 19.24 26.84 -19.53
C THR A 144 20.59 26.17 -19.86
N PRO A 145 20.68 25.22 -20.80
CA PRO A 145 21.98 24.68 -21.19
C PRO A 145 22.63 25.58 -22.25
N ASN A 146 23.60 26.38 -21.83
CA ASN A 146 24.58 27.01 -22.72
C ASN A 146 25.55 25.93 -23.23
N ASN A 147 25.33 25.47 -24.47
CA ASN A 147 26.17 24.48 -25.12
C ASN A 147 27.19 25.20 -26.02
N ALA A 148 28.38 25.46 -25.48
CA ALA A 148 29.53 25.93 -26.26
C ALA A 148 30.28 24.73 -26.85
N SER A 149 30.10 24.55 -28.15
CA SER A 149 30.80 23.56 -28.98
C SER A 149 32.31 23.86 -29.01
N THR A 150 33.10 22.93 -28.46
CA THR A 150 34.56 22.92 -28.62
C THR A 150 34.93 21.64 -29.36
N PHE A 151 35.41 21.80 -30.60
CA PHE A 151 35.92 20.72 -31.45
C PHE A 151 37.30 20.28 -30.93
N PRO A 152 37.52 19.01 -30.55
CA PRO A 152 38.86 18.52 -30.23
C PRO A 152 39.57 18.02 -31.48
N ALA A 153 40.88 18.26 -31.52
CA ALA A 153 41.82 17.81 -32.53
C ALA A 153 41.93 16.26 -32.58
N PRO A 154 42.22 15.67 -33.76
CA PRO A 154 42.40 14.24 -33.91
C PRO A 154 43.70 13.79 -33.23
N SER A 155 43.57 13.00 -32.17
CA SER A 155 44.71 12.30 -31.55
C SER A 155 44.66 10.83 -31.95
N ASP A 156 45.66 10.40 -32.73
CA ASP A 156 45.95 9.01 -33.09
C ASP A 156 46.30 8.20 -31.84
N THR A 157 45.29 7.78 -31.10
CA THR A 157 45.44 6.90 -29.94
C THR A 157 45.00 5.51 -30.35
N LEU A 158 45.94 4.57 -30.32
CA LEU A 158 45.68 3.14 -30.49
C LEU A 158 44.48 2.69 -29.64
N PRO A 159 43.61 1.80 -30.16
CA PRO A 159 42.41 1.36 -29.45
C PRO A 159 42.81 0.70 -28.13
N SER A 160 42.57 1.42 -27.03
CA SER A 160 42.68 0.87 -25.68
C SER A 160 41.75 -0.34 -25.56
N PRO A 161 42.19 -1.45 -24.93
CA PRO A 161 41.33 -2.63 -24.75
C PRO A 161 40.00 -2.22 -24.11
N PRO A 162 38.88 -2.85 -24.54
CA PRO A 162 37.55 -2.48 -24.06
C PRO A 162 37.52 -2.55 -22.54
N LYS A 163 37.22 -1.42 -21.91
CA LYS A 163 37.15 -1.30 -20.46
C LYS A 163 36.08 -2.27 -19.94
N ALA A 164 36.51 -3.30 -19.22
CA ALA A 164 35.59 -4.27 -18.63
C ALA A 164 34.70 -3.55 -17.60
N VAL A 165 33.39 -3.49 -17.86
CA VAL A 165 32.42 -2.95 -16.91
C VAL A 165 32.24 -3.93 -15.76
N ARG A 166 32.31 -3.43 -14.53
CA ARG A 166 32.02 -4.19 -13.30
C ARG A 166 30.64 -3.78 -12.77
N PRO A 167 29.58 -4.59 -12.95
CA PRO A 167 28.22 -4.23 -12.55
C PRO A 167 28.06 -3.80 -11.09
N SER A 168 28.87 -4.35 -10.20
CA SER A 168 28.85 -4.05 -8.76
C SER A 168 29.33 -2.64 -8.41
N GLU A 169 30.02 -1.95 -9.32
CA GLU A 169 30.49 -0.57 -9.11
C GLU A 169 29.39 0.48 -9.35
N TYR A 170 28.22 0.05 -9.84
CA TYR A 170 27.10 0.93 -10.19
C TYR A 170 25.89 0.65 -9.32
N THR A 171 25.36 1.68 -8.67
CA THR A 171 24.11 1.63 -7.92
C THR A 171 22.94 1.70 -8.90
N VAL A 172 22.00 0.76 -8.79
CA VAL A 172 20.84 0.67 -9.68
C VAL A 172 19.56 0.94 -8.89
N SER A 173 18.84 2.00 -9.25
CA SER A 173 17.50 2.31 -8.72
C SER A 173 16.43 2.01 -9.78
N MET A 174 15.19 1.80 -9.33
CA MET A 174 14.09 1.42 -10.23
C MET A 174 12.83 2.23 -9.99
N GLN A 175 12.34 2.87 -11.04
CA GLN A 175 11.09 3.59 -11.13
C GLN A 175 10.18 2.93 -12.16
N PHE A 176 8.91 2.70 -11.81
CA PHE A 176 7.97 2.06 -12.73
C PHE A 176 6.56 2.66 -12.71
N ALA A 177 5.83 2.45 -13.80
CA ALA A 177 4.45 2.90 -13.95
C ALA A 177 3.57 1.90 -14.71
N GLY A 178 2.27 2.20 -14.77
CA GLY A 178 1.30 1.45 -15.56
C GLY A 178 0.84 0.15 -14.91
N THR A 179 0.67 -0.88 -15.73
CA THR A 179 0.14 -2.20 -15.38
C THR A 179 1.16 -3.14 -14.74
N LEU A 180 2.43 -2.72 -14.64
CA LEU A 180 3.49 -3.49 -13.97
C LEU A 180 3.19 -3.67 -12.47
N THR A 181 3.27 -4.88 -11.95
CA THR A 181 3.03 -5.18 -10.53
C THR A 181 4.32 -5.06 -9.72
N ARG A 182 4.24 -4.75 -8.43
CA ARG A 182 5.43 -4.75 -7.57
C ARG A 182 6.14 -6.11 -7.57
N ASP A 183 5.39 -7.21 -7.63
CA ASP A 183 5.95 -8.56 -7.63
C ASP A 183 6.81 -8.84 -8.88
N SER A 184 6.34 -8.42 -10.07
CA SER A 184 7.13 -8.60 -11.30
C SER A 184 8.39 -7.74 -11.32
N ILE A 185 8.32 -6.55 -10.70
CA ILE A 185 9.47 -5.67 -10.51
C ILE A 185 10.48 -6.28 -9.52
N ARG A 186 10.03 -6.80 -8.37
CA ARG A 186 10.93 -7.50 -7.42
C ARG A 186 11.65 -8.67 -8.07
N GLU A 187 10.95 -9.42 -8.92
CA GLU A 187 11.53 -10.53 -9.67
C GLU A 187 12.66 -10.07 -10.60
N LEU A 188 12.44 -9.00 -11.37
CA LEU A 188 13.46 -8.39 -12.21
C LEU A 188 14.67 -7.93 -11.39
N MET A 189 14.43 -7.19 -10.30
CA MET A 189 15.48 -6.64 -9.45
C MET A 189 16.34 -7.75 -8.83
N ARG A 190 15.73 -8.88 -8.45
CA ARG A 190 16.45 -10.06 -7.97
C ARG A 190 17.33 -10.67 -9.05
N LYS A 191 16.82 -10.85 -10.27
CA LYS A 191 17.61 -11.35 -11.41
C LYS A 191 18.79 -10.43 -11.76
N LEU A 192 18.59 -9.12 -11.73
CA LEU A 192 19.67 -8.16 -11.94
C LEU A 192 20.74 -8.27 -10.83
N LYS A 193 20.31 -8.45 -9.57
CA LYS A 193 21.24 -8.68 -8.46
C LYS A 193 22.03 -9.98 -8.62
N GLU A 194 21.41 -11.05 -9.10
CA GLU A 194 22.08 -12.32 -9.43
C GLU A 194 23.12 -12.16 -10.55
N GLN A 195 22.92 -11.22 -11.46
CA GLN A 195 23.89 -10.82 -12.49
C GLN A 195 25.01 -9.90 -11.96
N GLY A 196 25.04 -9.61 -10.66
CA GLY A 196 26.07 -8.81 -9.99
C GLY A 196 25.81 -7.31 -9.96
N TRP A 197 24.64 -6.84 -10.38
CA TRP A 197 24.27 -5.42 -10.25
C TRP A 197 23.97 -5.05 -8.79
N ASN A 198 24.41 -3.86 -8.35
CA ASN A 198 24.09 -3.35 -7.02
C ASN A 198 22.70 -2.67 -7.03
N VAL A 199 21.65 -3.48 -6.99
CA VAL A 199 20.25 -3.00 -7.05
C VAL A 199 19.72 -2.61 -5.67
N GLU A 200 19.24 -1.38 -5.53
CA GLU A 200 18.63 -0.86 -4.29
C GLU A 200 17.16 -1.25 -4.16
N GLY A 201 16.67 -1.42 -2.92
CA GLY A 201 15.23 -1.55 -2.68
C GLY A 201 14.57 -2.82 -3.22
N VAL A 202 15.33 -3.91 -3.44
CA VAL A 202 14.82 -5.18 -4.00
C VAL A 202 13.58 -5.69 -3.25
N ALA A 203 13.54 -5.60 -1.92
CA ALA A 203 12.38 -6.03 -1.13
C ALA A 203 11.14 -5.15 -1.34
N GLY A 204 11.33 -3.85 -1.61
CA GLY A 204 10.25 -2.89 -1.87
C GLY A 204 9.67 -2.97 -3.29
N GLY A 205 10.45 -3.49 -4.24
CA GLY A 205 10.06 -3.57 -5.65
C GLY A 205 10.09 -2.21 -6.35
N GLY A 206 11.09 -1.39 -6.03
CA GLY A 206 11.26 -0.06 -6.62
C GLY A 206 10.17 0.96 -6.22
N GLU A 207 10.24 2.11 -6.86
CA GLU A 207 9.31 3.22 -6.67
C GLU A 207 8.27 3.22 -7.80
N ARG A 208 6.98 3.18 -7.45
CA ARG A 208 5.93 3.40 -8.44
C ARG A 208 5.71 4.89 -8.59
N THR A 209 5.91 5.44 -9.79
CA THR A 209 5.77 6.88 -10.04
C THR A 209 5.07 7.13 -11.37
N ALA A 210 4.14 8.10 -11.39
CA ALA A 210 3.44 8.48 -12.62
C ALA A 210 4.39 9.04 -13.69
N LYS A 211 5.56 9.56 -13.28
CA LYS A 211 6.59 10.10 -14.18
C LYS A 211 7.25 9.03 -15.06
N ALA A 212 7.17 7.75 -14.68
CA ALA A 212 7.68 6.65 -15.49
C ALA A 212 6.70 6.20 -16.58
N ALA A 213 5.47 6.74 -16.61
CA ALA A 213 4.46 6.36 -17.60
C ALA A 213 4.91 6.69 -19.03
N GLY A 214 4.89 5.69 -19.91
CA GLY A 214 5.33 5.81 -21.30
C GLY A 214 6.83 5.68 -21.50
N LEU A 215 7.62 5.60 -20.43
CA LEU A 215 9.09 5.49 -20.52
C LEU A 215 9.55 4.04 -20.57
N SER A 216 10.69 3.84 -21.24
CA SER A 216 11.44 2.57 -21.33
C SER A 216 12.91 2.93 -21.54
N GLU A 217 13.55 3.43 -20.47
CA GLU A 217 14.90 3.98 -20.55
C GLU A 217 15.73 3.67 -19.30
N ILE A 218 17.05 3.60 -19.49
CA ILE A 218 18.06 3.55 -18.44
C ILE A 218 18.73 4.92 -18.42
N ARG A 219 18.50 5.69 -17.37
CA ARG A 219 19.13 7.01 -17.21
C ARG A 219 20.48 6.86 -16.54
N TYR A 220 21.47 7.56 -17.08
CA TYR A 220 22.84 7.52 -16.58
C TYR A 220 23.52 8.87 -16.71
N SER A 221 24.61 9.05 -15.96
CA SER A 221 25.61 10.09 -16.20
C SER A 221 26.99 9.46 -16.44
N GLY A 222 27.87 10.18 -17.12
CA GLY A 222 29.21 9.68 -17.45
C GLY A 222 29.23 8.65 -18.59
N ASP A 223 29.74 7.45 -18.31
CA ASP A 223 29.98 6.38 -19.29
C ASP A 223 28.67 5.71 -19.74
N PRO A 224 28.35 5.68 -21.07
CA PRO A 224 27.16 5.01 -21.58
C PRO A 224 27.22 3.48 -21.50
N LEU A 225 28.42 2.89 -21.50
CA LEU A 225 28.58 1.45 -21.68
C LEU A 225 27.87 0.60 -20.59
N PRO A 226 27.96 0.94 -19.29
CA PRO A 226 27.19 0.25 -18.25
C PRO A 226 25.67 0.34 -18.45
N ALA A 227 25.17 1.51 -18.87
CA ALA A 227 23.74 1.73 -19.09
C ALA A 227 23.22 0.89 -20.27
N GLU A 228 24.00 0.74 -21.34
CA GLU A 228 23.67 -0.10 -22.49
C GLU A 228 23.67 -1.60 -22.13
N ILE A 229 24.63 -2.04 -21.32
CA ILE A 229 24.67 -3.42 -20.82
C ILE A 229 23.45 -3.69 -19.93
N LEU A 230 23.12 -2.75 -19.03
CA LEU A 230 21.94 -2.86 -18.18
C LEU A 230 20.64 -2.85 -19.00
N ALA A 231 20.55 -2.01 -20.03
CA ALA A 231 19.38 -1.96 -20.93
C ALA A 231 19.12 -3.32 -21.58
N LYS A 232 20.17 -4.00 -22.08
CA LYS A 232 20.07 -5.36 -22.63
C LYS A 232 19.63 -6.38 -21.58
N ALA A 233 20.15 -6.29 -20.37
CA ALA A 233 19.76 -7.16 -19.26
C ALA A 233 18.27 -6.98 -18.91
N VAL A 234 17.79 -5.74 -18.79
CA VAL A 234 16.38 -5.46 -18.52
C VAL A 234 15.49 -5.87 -19.70
N GLN A 235 15.93 -5.64 -20.95
CA GLN A 235 15.20 -6.02 -22.15
C GLN A 235 14.93 -7.54 -22.20
N SER A 236 15.89 -8.35 -21.76
CA SER A 236 15.76 -9.82 -21.72
C SER A 236 14.63 -10.33 -20.81
N SER A 237 14.12 -9.48 -19.89
CA SER A 237 13.02 -9.82 -18.98
C SER A 237 11.64 -9.75 -19.62
N ASN A 238 11.49 -9.12 -20.79
CA ASN A 238 10.21 -8.86 -21.46
C ASN A 238 9.17 -8.11 -20.60
N LEU A 239 9.60 -7.33 -19.60
CA LEU A 239 8.70 -6.50 -18.80
C LEU A 239 8.28 -5.22 -19.51
N ALA A 240 9.20 -4.58 -20.23
CA ALA A 240 8.91 -3.42 -21.07
C ALA A 240 8.38 -3.88 -22.44
N LYS A 241 7.34 -3.20 -22.94
CA LYS A 241 6.81 -3.44 -24.29
C LYS A 241 7.69 -2.81 -25.37
N ASN A 242 8.31 -1.68 -25.05
CA ASN A 242 9.16 -0.92 -25.96
C ASN A 242 10.64 -1.30 -25.74
N GLU A 243 11.46 -0.97 -26.74
CA GLU A 243 12.92 -1.07 -26.62
C GLU A 243 13.43 -0.16 -25.50
N ILE A 244 14.29 -0.72 -24.65
CA ILE A 244 14.92 0.01 -23.54
C ILE A 244 16.15 0.77 -24.05
N LYS A 245 16.11 2.10 -23.93
CA LYS A 245 17.19 3.00 -24.42
C LYS A 245 18.07 3.51 -23.28
N ALA A 246 19.38 3.58 -23.49
CA ALA A 246 20.27 4.30 -22.57
C ALA A 246 20.19 5.81 -22.85
N VAL A 247 19.80 6.60 -21.86
CA VAL A 247 19.60 8.06 -21.99
C VAL A 247 20.50 8.79 -21.01
N ARG A 248 21.33 9.70 -21.51
CA ARG A 248 22.18 10.52 -20.64
C ARG A 248 21.33 11.60 -19.96
N VAL A 249 21.39 11.66 -18.64
CA VAL A 249 20.70 12.67 -17.82
C VAL A 249 21.68 13.19 -16.76
N SER A 250 21.98 14.49 -16.81
CA SER A 250 22.98 15.13 -15.93
C SER A 250 22.59 15.14 -14.46
N SER A 251 21.30 15.03 -14.14
CA SER A 251 20.81 14.97 -12.76
C SER A 251 21.04 13.62 -12.08
N VAL A 252 21.39 12.57 -12.84
CA VAL A 252 21.70 11.25 -12.27
C VAL A 252 23.11 11.28 -11.70
N PRO A 253 23.34 10.92 -10.42
CA PRO A 253 24.68 10.90 -9.84
C PRO A 253 25.63 9.99 -10.62
N GLU A 254 26.93 10.31 -10.62
CA GLU A 254 27.93 9.42 -11.22
C GLU A 254 27.88 8.04 -10.56
N LYS A 255 28.09 6.99 -11.37
CA LYS A 255 27.97 5.57 -10.95
C LYS A 255 26.58 5.18 -10.45
N THR A 256 25.56 5.97 -10.73
CA THR A 256 24.16 5.60 -10.52
C THR A 256 23.49 5.37 -11.86
N LEU A 257 22.66 4.33 -11.94
CA LEU A 257 21.82 4.01 -13.10
C LEU A 257 20.37 3.95 -12.61
N GLU A 258 19.48 4.70 -13.26
CA GLU A 258 18.05 4.68 -12.94
C GLU A 258 17.28 3.95 -14.03
N ILE A 259 16.48 2.97 -13.64
CA ILE A 259 15.65 2.19 -14.57
C ILE A 259 14.24 2.77 -14.56
N TRP A 260 13.82 3.35 -15.69
CA TRP A 260 12.50 3.95 -15.88
C TRP A 260 11.68 3.12 -16.89
N ILE A 261 10.75 2.31 -16.41
CA ILE A 261 9.95 1.40 -17.25
C ILE A 261 8.44 1.51 -17.00
N SER A 262 7.66 1.26 -18.04
CA SER A 262 6.20 1.21 -17.93
C SER A 262 5.59 0.20 -18.89
N ARG A 263 4.35 -0.19 -18.59
CA ARG A 263 3.55 -1.09 -19.42
C ARG A 263 2.07 -0.72 -19.43
#